data_AF-A0A960LWR0-F1
#
_entry.id   AF-A0A960LWR0-F1
#
_cell.length_a   1.000
_cell.length_b   1.000
_cell.length_c   1.000
_cell.angle_alpha   90.00
_cell.angle_beta   90.00
_cell.angle_gamma   90.00
#
_symmetry.space_group_name_H-M   'P 1'
#
loop_
_entity.id
_entity.type
_entity.pdbx_description
1 polymer ?
#
loop_
_entity_poly.entity_id
_entity_poly.type
_entity_poly.pdbx_seq_one_letter_code
_entity_poly.pdbx_strand_id
1 'polypeptide(L)'
;MTMIQRSLFAACTACLFSAGVTLGQTEQSFDDLFSDLDSLLPQDAPATVTASEAPAEEVWSDLDTIANSEATAADANAESASEPEVASEPQMTDAAEVEEPAPAPVLVEEPETEVVEQAKLLAEQEEVRRQAQEQAGLQQYTDGLAAMDRGDYAKAIELLEQARENLGVRPGNDARVAEAGAMLVDAYVETAKAEVKASPDQASEAIQKALAIDPANRKAQSMEKRVAAAQRWSEKQAAQKPQPAQMPKYKSKADEIASLIKEGRALFELGEYNDAEAIFDKALSVDEYNVDAMRFLRKIGEIRYDRRTTEREATVADMIQDVRNAWNPATRGDIVSPETITGEGPVPTDTPAQRLQRKMESIRIRAIEFRQANIQDVVQLLVRESIAADPEGNGVNIILNLKLPGGSDTTATPAPATDDPFGFGGGGGFDDFGFPTDSAVSTPAAATGGANIPLITLNLRNITLLEAIKYITEVADLKYRLEDNVVIITPANVVTGRVVTRLYPVQPSFLDVIVERE
;
A
#
# COMPACT_ATOMS: atom_id res chain seq x y z
N MET A 1 0.22 -17.02 41.15
CA MET A 1 -0.49 -15.84 41.69
C MET A 1 -1.71 -15.52 40.82
N THR A 2 -2.61 -16.50 40.65
CA THR A 2 -3.72 -16.46 39.66
C THR A 2 -4.96 -17.24 40.11
N MET A 3 -5.08 -17.55 41.41
CA MET A 3 -6.29 -18.17 41.98
C MET A 3 -7.15 -17.23 42.83
N ILE A 4 -6.64 -16.04 43.20
CA ILE A 4 -7.35 -15.10 44.08
C ILE A 4 -8.28 -14.15 43.29
N GLN A 5 -8.07 -13.97 41.97
CA GLN A 5 -8.93 -13.10 41.16
C GLN A 5 -10.23 -13.74 40.68
N ARG A 6 -10.38 -15.07 40.75
CA ARG A 6 -11.61 -15.76 40.32
C ARG A 6 -12.69 -15.85 41.40
N SER A 7 -12.36 -15.65 42.68
CA SER A 7 -13.35 -15.68 43.78
C SER A 7 -14.07 -14.35 43.98
N LEU A 8 -13.46 -13.22 43.60
CA LEU A 8 -14.06 -11.88 43.75
C LEU A 8 -15.20 -11.60 42.76
N PHE A 9 -15.18 -12.24 41.57
CA PHE A 9 -16.24 -12.08 40.58
C PHE A 9 -17.53 -12.88 40.89
N ALA A 10 -17.42 -13.94 41.70
CA ALA A 10 -18.58 -14.76 42.09
C ALA A 10 -19.34 -14.22 43.31
N ALA A 11 -18.72 -13.35 44.12
CA ALA A 11 -19.36 -12.75 45.29
C ALA A 11 -20.21 -11.51 44.95
N CYS A 12 -19.92 -10.82 43.84
CA CYS A 12 -20.63 -9.59 43.46
C CYS A 12 -21.99 -9.86 42.80
N THR A 13 -22.18 -11.03 42.20
CA THR A 13 -23.44 -11.44 41.54
C THR A 13 -24.51 -11.96 42.50
N ALA A 14 -24.16 -12.22 43.77
CA ALA A 14 -25.11 -12.70 44.78
C ALA A 14 -25.79 -11.59 45.61
N CYS A 15 -25.25 -10.37 45.64
CA CYS A 15 -25.84 -9.25 46.40
C CYS A 15 -26.92 -8.46 45.62
N LEU A 16 -26.99 -8.60 44.30
CA LEU A 16 -27.93 -7.83 43.47
C LEU A 16 -29.32 -8.49 43.32
N PHE A 17 -29.54 -9.68 43.89
CA PHE A 17 -30.83 -10.38 43.79
C PHE A 17 -31.73 -10.25 45.03
N SER A 18 -31.36 -9.42 46.02
CA SER A 18 -32.11 -9.27 47.29
C SER A 18 -32.81 -7.91 47.48
N ALA A 19 -32.79 -7.00 46.49
CA ALA A 19 -33.53 -5.74 46.57
C ALA A 19 -34.69 -5.76 45.58
N GLY A 20 -35.86 -6.21 46.04
CA GLY A 20 -37.10 -6.09 45.30
C GLY A 20 -37.50 -4.62 45.17
N VAL A 21 -37.42 -4.08 43.95
CA VAL A 21 -38.11 -2.86 43.54
C VAL A 21 -38.84 -3.13 42.24
N THR A 22 -40.13 -2.83 42.27
CA THR A 22 -41.17 -3.12 41.29
C THR A 22 -41.06 -2.27 40.03
N LEU A 23 -41.49 -2.86 38.90
CA LEU A 23 -41.72 -2.25 37.59
C LEU A 23 -42.44 -0.89 37.67
N GLY A 24 -41.82 0.14 37.09
CA GLY A 24 -42.41 1.46 36.83
C GLY A 24 -41.54 2.23 35.83
N GLN A 25 -42.17 2.71 34.77
CA GLN A 25 -41.60 3.39 33.61
C GLN A 25 -40.58 4.50 33.94
N THR A 26 -39.47 4.58 33.19
CA THR A 26 -38.92 5.79 32.54
C THR A 26 -37.68 5.42 31.73
N GLU A 27 -37.68 5.72 30.44
CA GLU A 27 -36.48 5.76 29.59
C GLU A 27 -35.55 6.87 30.09
N GLN A 28 -34.34 6.51 30.53
CA GLN A 28 -33.23 7.44 30.64
C GLN A 28 -31.97 6.77 30.08
N SER A 29 -31.28 7.52 29.23
CA SER A 29 -30.16 7.17 28.37
C SER A 29 -28.94 6.69 29.15
N PHE A 30 -28.24 5.71 28.56
CA PHE A 30 -27.00 5.11 29.05
C PHE A 30 -25.80 6.08 29.11
N ASP A 31 -25.94 7.30 28.59
CA ASP A 31 -24.87 8.32 28.52
C ASP A 31 -24.57 9.00 29.87
N ASP A 32 -25.51 9.05 30.81
CA ASP A 32 -25.30 9.71 32.12
C ASP A 32 -24.48 8.87 33.12
N LEU A 33 -24.18 7.61 32.79
CA LEU A 33 -23.38 6.73 33.67
C LEU A 33 -21.87 6.87 33.49
N PHE A 34 -21.40 7.61 32.47
CA PHE A 34 -19.97 7.73 32.16
C PHE A 34 -19.40 9.15 32.33
N SER A 35 -20.22 10.18 32.56
CA SER A 35 -19.73 11.55 32.81
C SER A 35 -19.06 11.72 34.18
N ASP A 36 -19.41 10.89 35.15
CA ASP A 36 -18.99 11.08 36.55
C ASP A 36 -17.62 10.47 36.88
N LEU A 37 -16.95 9.81 35.92
CA LEU A 37 -15.64 9.20 36.13
C LEU A 37 -14.45 10.10 35.74
N ASP A 38 -14.70 11.18 34.98
CA ASP A 38 -13.64 12.10 34.51
C ASP A 38 -13.33 13.23 35.51
N SER A 39 -14.07 13.29 36.63
CA SER A 39 -13.95 14.35 37.64
C SER A 39 -12.99 14.02 38.81
N LEU A 40 -12.15 12.99 38.71
CA LEU A 40 -11.27 12.53 39.80
C LEU A 40 -9.75 12.59 39.51
N LEU A 41 -9.31 13.34 38.49
CA LEU A 41 -7.89 13.61 38.28
C LEU A 41 -7.56 15.08 38.62
N PRO A 42 -6.67 15.36 39.61
CA PRO A 42 -6.28 16.72 39.94
C PRO A 42 -5.36 17.33 38.87
N GLN A 43 -5.71 18.52 38.36
CA GLN A 43 -4.82 19.40 37.59
C GLN A 43 -4.65 20.76 38.29
N ASP A 44 -3.38 21.22 38.37
CA ASP A 44 -2.85 22.60 38.36
C ASP A 44 -1.54 22.66 39.20
N ALA A 45 -0.32 22.68 38.63
CA ALA A 45 0.47 23.81 38.04
C ALA A 45 1.66 24.19 38.98
N PRO A 46 2.72 24.95 38.60
CA PRO A 46 3.43 25.13 37.32
C PRO A 46 4.99 24.90 37.42
N ALA A 47 5.68 25.12 36.30
CA ALA A 47 7.10 24.89 36.03
C ALA A 47 8.14 25.56 36.97
N THR A 48 9.25 24.85 37.20
CA THR A 48 10.59 25.44 37.42
C THR A 48 11.65 24.69 36.61
N VAL A 49 12.42 25.49 35.89
CA VAL A 49 13.58 25.14 35.06
C VAL A 49 14.77 24.89 35.97
N THR A 50 15.44 23.74 35.83
CA THR A 50 16.90 23.64 36.03
C THR A 50 17.47 22.64 35.03
N ALA A 51 18.22 23.17 34.07
CA ALA A 51 19.12 22.42 33.22
C ALA A 51 20.35 21.99 34.02
N SER A 52 20.82 20.76 33.81
CA SER A 52 22.24 20.40 33.95
C SER A 52 22.62 19.52 32.79
N GLU A 53 23.57 20.06 32.05
CA GLU A 53 24.21 19.68 30.81
C GLU A 53 25.22 18.53 30.97
N ALA A 54 25.28 17.61 30.00
CA ALA A 54 26.49 17.04 29.38
C ALA A 54 26.16 15.79 28.51
N PRO A 55 26.94 15.47 27.45
CA PRO A 55 26.38 15.25 26.12
C PRO A 55 26.49 13.82 25.58
N ALA A 56 25.77 13.63 24.47
CA ALA A 56 25.86 12.51 23.53
C ALA A 56 27.06 12.65 22.59
N GLU A 57 27.60 11.51 22.13
CA GLU A 57 28.02 11.36 20.73
C GLU A 57 27.58 9.99 20.19
N GLU A 58 27.21 10.04 18.92
CA GLU A 58 26.58 9.03 18.05
C GLU A 58 27.53 7.89 17.69
N VAL A 59 27.01 6.72 17.28
CA VAL A 59 27.39 6.02 16.02
C VAL A 59 26.29 5.01 15.66
N TRP A 60 25.66 5.20 14.50
CA TRP A 60 25.01 4.14 13.72
C TRP A 60 26.01 3.59 12.69
N SER A 61 26.08 2.26 12.53
CA SER A 61 26.30 1.50 11.28
C SER A 61 26.63 0.05 11.66
N ASP A 62 25.67 -0.86 11.47
CA ASP A 62 25.58 -1.78 10.32
C ASP A 62 26.70 -2.83 10.35
N LEU A 63 26.44 -4.07 10.79
CA LEU A 63 25.71 -5.11 10.06
C LEU A 63 26.27 -5.32 8.65
N ASP A 64 27.44 -5.96 8.59
CA ASP A 64 27.84 -6.70 7.41
C ASP A 64 28.64 -7.96 7.77
N THR A 65 28.25 -9.05 7.13
CA THR A 65 29.04 -10.28 6.90
C THR A 65 29.03 -11.38 7.97
N ILE A 66 27.92 -12.13 7.97
CA ILE A 66 27.95 -13.58 8.06
C ILE A 66 28.49 -14.11 6.73
N ALA A 67 29.73 -14.61 6.71
CA ALA A 67 30.22 -15.60 5.75
C ALA A 67 31.65 -15.99 6.12
N ASN A 68 31.79 -17.07 6.90
CA ASN A 68 33.08 -17.73 7.05
C ASN A 68 32.89 -19.23 6.87
N SER A 69 33.13 -19.70 5.65
CA SER A 69 33.42 -21.10 5.33
C SER A 69 34.38 -21.15 4.13
N GLU A 70 35.29 -22.12 4.18
CA GLU A 70 36.34 -22.46 3.21
C GLU A 70 37.64 -21.67 3.39
N ALA A 71 38.63 -22.21 4.11
CA ALA A 71 39.60 -23.24 3.66
C ALA A 71 40.59 -22.71 2.61
N THR A 72 41.85 -22.51 3.01
CA THR A 72 43.05 -23.04 2.32
C THR A 72 44.31 -22.81 3.15
N ALA A 73 45.29 -23.68 2.88
CA ALA A 73 46.52 -23.94 3.59
C ALA A 73 47.59 -22.83 3.60
N ALA A 74 48.58 -23.10 4.46
CA ALA A 74 50.02 -22.86 4.29
C ALA A 74 50.65 -21.64 5.00
N ASP A 75 51.43 -22.00 6.02
CA ASP A 75 52.85 -21.65 6.22
C ASP A 75 53.20 -20.23 6.71
N ALA A 76 53.69 -20.13 7.95
CA ALA A 76 54.92 -19.40 8.28
C ALA A 76 55.25 -19.48 9.79
N ASN A 77 56.55 -19.59 9.99
CA ASN A 77 57.36 -19.83 11.18
C ASN A 77 57.58 -18.58 12.07
N ALA A 78 58.19 -18.79 13.25
CA ALA A 78 58.86 -17.84 14.17
C ALA A 78 57.93 -16.98 15.07
N GLU A 79 58.20 -16.67 16.35
CA GLU A 79 59.25 -16.95 17.34
C GLU A 79 58.78 -16.20 18.61
N SER A 80 58.76 -16.79 19.81
CA SER A 80 58.93 -16.01 21.05
C SER A 80 59.18 -16.88 22.29
N ALA A 81 60.46 -16.95 22.67
CA ALA A 81 61.08 -16.78 23.98
C ALA A 81 60.43 -17.28 25.30
N SER A 82 61.30 -17.99 26.04
CA SER A 82 61.62 -17.94 27.49
C SER A 82 60.73 -18.65 28.52
N GLU A 83 61.23 -19.83 28.94
CA GLU A 83 61.53 -20.37 30.29
C GLU A 83 61.17 -19.56 31.57
N PRO A 84 61.17 -20.17 32.79
CA PRO A 84 61.42 -21.59 33.15
C PRO A 84 60.45 -22.20 34.20
N GLU A 85 60.50 -23.53 34.38
CA GLU A 85 60.76 -24.24 35.66
C GLU A 85 60.12 -25.66 35.77
N VAL A 86 61.01 -26.63 36.01
CA VAL A 86 60.96 -27.70 37.02
C VAL A 86 59.93 -28.85 36.87
N ALA A 87 60.47 -29.93 36.30
CA ALA A 87 60.51 -31.31 36.79
C ALA A 87 59.17 -32.04 37.10
N SER A 88 58.78 -32.87 36.15
CA SER A 88 58.02 -34.11 36.37
C SER A 88 58.71 -35.24 35.59
N GLU A 89 59.02 -36.35 36.24
CA GLU A 89 59.37 -37.59 35.55
C GLU A 89 59.12 -38.81 36.49
N PRO A 90 59.09 -40.06 35.99
CA PRO A 90 57.83 -40.72 35.65
C PRO A 90 57.77 -42.18 36.18
N GLN A 91 56.75 -42.95 35.79
CA GLN A 91 56.74 -44.41 35.92
C GLN A 91 57.09 -45.12 34.61
N MET A 92 58.16 -45.91 34.69
CA MET A 92 58.27 -47.35 34.37
C MET A 92 58.05 -47.80 32.91
N THR A 93 59.14 -48.00 32.15
CA THR A 93 59.91 -49.26 31.94
C THR A 93 59.38 -50.13 30.79
N ASP A 94 60.26 -50.40 29.82
CA ASP A 94 60.25 -51.67 29.10
C ASP A 94 61.68 -52.19 28.90
N ALA A 95 61.75 -53.50 28.76
CA ALA A 95 62.84 -54.41 29.07
C ALA A 95 64.07 -54.36 28.15
N ALA A 96 65.21 -54.77 28.71
CA ALA A 96 66.29 -55.43 27.96
C ALA A 96 67.14 -56.33 28.88
N GLU A 97 67.17 -57.60 28.50
CA GLU A 97 68.26 -58.59 28.52
C GLU A 97 69.69 -58.05 28.78
N VAL A 98 70.52 -58.83 29.50
CA VAL A 98 71.96 -59.14 29.21
C VAL A 98 72.70 -59.67 30.47
N GLU A 99 73.11 -60.94 30.38
CA GLU A 99 74.48 -61.48 30.61
C GLU A 99 75.07 -61.61 32.04
N GLU A 100 75.51 -62.85 32.34
CA GLU A 100 76.33 -63.24 33.50
C GLU A 100 77.74 -62.60 33.47
N PRO A 101 78.38 -62.42 34.63
CA PRO A 101 79.65 -63.14 34.82
C PRO A 101 79.88 -63.72 36.24
N ALA A 102 80.80 -64.70 36.26
CA ALA A 102 81.20 -65.59 37.35
C ALA A 102 82.26 -64.97 38.34
N PRO A 103 82.93 -65.72 39.27
CA PRO A 103 82.57 -65.72 40.70
C PRO A 103 83.74 -65.45 41.71
N ALA A 104 83.34 -65.18 42.97
CA ALA A 104 84.08 -65.36 44.26
C ALA A 104 85.20 -64.36 44.65
N PRO A 105 85.56 -64.16 45.96
CA PRO A 105 85.21 -64.99 47.12
C PRO A 105 84.69 -64.26 48.39
N VAL A 106 84.18 -65.11 49.28
CA VAL A 106 83.62 -64.93 50.62
C VAL A 106 84.58 -64.24 51.61
N LEU A 107 84.05 -63.31 52.44
CA LEU A 107 84.31 -63.09 53.89
C LEU A 107 84.19 -61.61 54.28
N VAL A 108 83.01 -61.18 54.77
CA VAL A 108 82.81 -60.55 56.10
C VAL A 108 81.35 -60.79 56.49
N GLU A 109 81.16 -61.22 57.73
CA GLU A 109 79.89 -61.55 58.35
C GLU A 109 79.05 -60.29 58.64
N GLU A 110 77.80 -60.30 58.13
CA GLU A 110 76.60 -59.53 58.54
C GLU A 110 76.49 -58.00 58.24
N PRO A 111 75.26 -57.49 57.90
CA PRO A 111 74.06 -57.92 58.62
C PRO A 111 72.77 -58.18 57.81
N GLU A 112 72.16 -59.33 58.10
CA GLU A 112 70.72 -59.59 57.90
C GLU A 112 69.83 -58.53 58.60
N THR A 113 70.40 -57.71 59.50
CA THR A 113 69.70 -56.63 60.17
C THR A 113 69.27 -55.51 59.22
N GLU A 114 70.02 -55.16 58.17
CA GLU A 114 69.63 -54.04 57.28
C GLU A 114 68.38 -54.34 56.45
N VAL A 115 68.24 -55.56 55.94
CA VAL A 115 67.04 -56.00 55.20
C VAL A 115 65.84 -56.10 56.16
N VAL A 116 66.07 -56.54 57.39
CA VAL A 116 65.05 -56.57 58.44
C VAL A 116 64.63 -55.16 58.88
N GLU A 117 65.57 -54.21 58.99
CA GLU A 117 65.28 -52.80 59.26
C GLU A 117 64.54 -52.14 58.08
N GLN A 118 64.92 -52.42 56.83
CA GLN A 118 64.17 -51.95 55.65
C GLN A 118 62.75 -52.54 55.57
N ALA A 119 62.58 -53.82 55.91
CA ALA A 119 61.27 -54.46 55.98
C ALA A 119 60.40 -53.86 57.11
N LYS A 120 61.00 -53.52 58.26
CA LYS A 120 60.33 -52.78 59.34
C LYS A 120 59.92 -51.38 58.90
N LEU A 121 60.81 -50.63 58.24
CA LEU A 121 60.51 -49.29 57.71
C LEU A 121 59.40 -49.33 56.66
N LEU A 122 59.38 -50.34 55.79
CA LEU A 122 58.32 -50.52 54.80
C LEU A 122 57.00 -50.93 55.47
N ALA A 123 57.03 -51.76 56.51
CA ALA A 123 55.85 -52.09 57.32
C ALA A 123 55.32 -50.86 58.05
N GLU A 124 56.19 -50.03 58.64
CA GLU A 124 55.84 -48.74 59.25
C GLU A 124 55.24 -47.77 58.24
N GLN A 125 55.81 -47.68 57.03
CA GLN A 125 55.25 -46.88 55.94
C GLN A 125 53.88 -47.41 55.47
N GLU A 126 53.69 -48.72 55.41
CA GLU A 126 52.40 -49.32 55.06
C GLU A 126 51.36 -49.06 56.17
N GLU A 127 51.76 -49.14 57.44
CA GLU A 127 50.92 -48.78 58.58
C GLU A 127 50.51 -47.31 58.55
N VAL A 128 51.46 -46.40 58.34
CA VAL A 128 51.19 -44.96 58.18
C VAL A 128 50.28 -44.70 56.98
N ARG A 129 50.50 -45.38 55.85
CA ARG A 129 49.63 -45.28 54.67
C ARG A 129 48.21 -45.75 54.97
N ARG A 130 48.05 -46.84 55.72
CA ARG A 130 46.74 -47.36 56.15
C ARG A 130 46.06 -46.41 57.13
N GLN A 131 46.79 -45.83 58.09
CA GLN A 131 46.28 -44.83 59.01
C GLN A 131 45.85 -43.55 58.28
N ALA A 132 46.63 -43.11 57.29
CA ALA A 132 46.29 -41.98 56.45
C ALA A 132 45.01 -42.23 55.63
N GLN A 133 44.83 -43.43 55.08
CA GLN A 133 43.59 -43.82 54.39
C GLN A 133 42.38 -43.84 55.33
N GLU A 134 42.54 -44.35 56.55
CA GLU A 134 41.48 -44.32 57.55
C GLU A 134 41.11 -42.90 57.96
N GLN A 135 42.10 -42.03 58.19
CA GLN A 135 41.85 -40.62 58.51
C GLN A 135 41.18 -39.89 57.35
N ALA A 136 41.62 -40.13 56.11
CA ALA A 136 40.99 -39.58 54.92
C ALA A 136 39.54 -40.06 54.77
N GLY A 137 39.28 -41.35 55.01
CA GLY A 137 37.92 -41.90 54.99
C GLY A 137 37.01 -41.30 56.08
N LEU A 138 37.55 -41.03 57.27
CA LEU A 138 36.82 -40.34 58.34
C LEU A 138 36.52 -38.88 57.99
N GLN A 139 37.48 -38.17 57.38
CA GLN A 139 37.26 -36.79 56.92
C GLN A 139 36.20 -36.74 55.81
N GLN A 140 36.29 -37.61 54.82
CA GLN A 140 35.29 -37.74 53.75
C GLN A 140 33.90 -38.10 54.29
N TYR A 141 33.84 -38.95 55.32
CA TYR A 141 32.59 -39.25 56.02
C TYR A 141 31.99 -37.99 56.65
N THR A 142 32.79 -37.21 57.39
CA THR A 142 32.31 -35.96 58.02
C THR A 142 31.92 -34.89 57.00
N ASP A 143 32.67 -34.77 55.91
CA ASP A 143 32.39 -33.83 54.83
C ASP A 143 31.13 -34.24 54.05
N GLY A 144 30.91 -35.55 53.87
CA GLY A 144 29.70 -36.13 53.30
C GLY A 144 28.47 -35.81 54.14
N LEU A 145 28.54 -35.97 55.46
CA LEU A 145 27.46 -35.56 56.38
C LEU A 145 27.18 -34.06 56.29
N ALA A 146 28.23 -33.23 56.28
CA ALA A 146 28.07 -31.78 56.13
C ALA A 146 27.46 -31.41 54.77
N ALA A 147 27.74 -32.17 53.71
CA ALA A 147 27.11 -31.99 52.40
C ALA A 147 25.62 -32.41 52.42
N MET A 148 25.26 -33.48 53.14
CA MET A 148 23.85 -33.87 53.35
C MET A 148 23.07 -32.80 54.09
N ASP A 149 23.66 -32.19 55.13
CA ASP A 149 23.04 -31.11 55.90
C ASP A 149 22.81 -29.85 55.06
N ARG A 150 23.69 -29.59 54.07
CA ARG A 150 23.52 -28.51 53.10
C ARG A 150 22.48 -28.82 52.01
N GLY A 151 22.05 -30.07 51.89
CA GLY A 151 21.15 -30.54 50.84
C GLY A 151 21.85 -30.87 49.52
N ASP A 152 23.19 -30.88 49.49
CA ASP A 152 24.00 -31.20 48.31
C ASP A 152 24.18 -32.72 48.18
N TYR A 153 23.09 -33.43 47.88
CA TYR A 153 23.07 -34.89 47.92
C TYR A 153 23.98 -35.56 46.88
N ALA A 154 24.23 -34.92 45.73
CA ALA A 154 25.15 -35.46 44.72
C ALA A 154 26.60 -35.54 45.24
N LYS A 155 27.08 -34.45 45.83
CA LYS A 155 28.42 -34.39 46.46
C LYS A 155 28.50 -35.30 47.69
N ALA A 156 27.40 -35.40 48.45
CA ALA A 156 27.33 -36.32 49.57
C ALA A 156 27.47 -37.80 49.14
N ILE A 157 26.83 -38.20 48.03
CA ILE A 157 26.94 -39.55 47.48
C ILE A 157 28.40 -39.88 47.15
N GLU A 158 29.09 -39.01 46.41
CA GLU A 158 30.50 -39.20 46.03
C GLU A 158 31.42 -39.33 47.26
N LEU A 159 31.29 -38.42 48.22
CA LEU A 159 32.13 -38.41 49.42
C LEU A 159 31.86 -39.63 50.32
N LEU A 160 30.61 -40.06 50.44
CA LEU A 160 30.24 -41.24 51.25
C LEU A 160 30.65 -42.55 50.58
N GLU A 161 30.65 -42.64 49.24
CA GLU A 161 31.21 -43.78 48.51
C GLU A 161 32.72 -43.88 48.69
N GLN A 162 33.44 -42.76 48.53
CA GLN A 162 34.88 -42.69 48.78
C GLN A 162 35.23 -43.01 50.24
N ALA A 163 34.42 -42.55 51.20
CA ALA A 163 34.60 -42.87 52.61
C ALA A 163 34.48 -44.38 52.88
N ARG A 164 33.52 -45.06 52.25
CA ARG A 164 33.35 -46.53 52.39
C ARG A 164 34.51 -47.30 51.77
N GLU A 165 35.05 -46.83 50.65
CA GLU A 165 36.22 -47.43 50.00
C GLU A 165 37.48 -47.27 50.85
N ASN A 166 37.72 -46.07 51.39
CA ASN A 166 38.92 -45.76 52.18
C ASN A 166 38.92 -46.38 53.58
N LEU A 167 37.75 -46.54 54.22
CA LEU A 167 37.64 -47.17 55.55
C LEU A 167 37.83 -48.69 55.52
N GLY A 168 37.47 -49.36 54.42
CA GLY A 168 37.61 -50.80 54.21
C GLY A 168 36.85 -51.69 55.22
N VAL A 169 36.85 -53.01 54.99
CA VAL A 169 36.24 -53.98 55.91
C VAL A 169 37.25 -54.32 57.01
N ARG A 170 37.05 -53.78 58.21
CA ARG A 170 37.92 -53.98 59.38
C ARG A 170 37.05 -54.00 60.64
N PRO A 171 37.32 -54.86 61.63
CA PRO A 171 36.52 -54.95 62.86
C PRO A 171 36.31 -53.62 63.61
N GLY A 172 37.24 -52.67 63.49
CA GLY A 172 37.11 -51.32 64.06
C GLY A 172 36.28 -50.33 63.24
N ASN A 173 36.22 -50.49 61.91
CA ASN A 173 35.56 -49.57 60.99
C ASN A 173 34.21 -50.09 60.49
N ASP A 174 33.89 -51.37 60.71
CA ASP A 174 32.66 -52.01 60.23
C ASP A 174 31.40 -51.23 60.65
N ALA A 175 31.38 -50.69 61.88
CA ALA A 175 30.28 -49.85 62.36
C ALA A 175 30.15 -48.54 61.54
N ARG A 176 31.27 -47.91 61.16
CA ARG A 176 31.29 -46.67 60.38
C ARG A 176 30.97 -46.89 58.91
N VAL A 177 31.41 -48.00 58.33
CA VAL A 177 31.05 -48.39 56.97
C VAL A 177 29.55 -48.70 56.87
N ALA A 178 28.97 -49.33 57.90
CA ALA A 178 27.52 -49.56 57.99
C ALA A 178 26.73 -48.24 58.12
N GLU A 179 27.19 -47.32 58.97
CA GLU A 179 26.60 -45.99 59.14
C GLU A 179 26.66 -45.15 57.85
N ALA A 180 27.83 -45.12 57.19
CA ALA A 180 28.00 -44.48 55.89
C ALA A 180 27.11 -45.10 54.80
N GLY A 181 26.92 -46.42 54.82
CA GLY A 181 25.98 -47.12 53.93
C GLY A 181 24.53 -46.68 54.15
N ALA A 182 24.09 -46.53 55.40
CA ALA A 182 22.74 -46.06 55.73
C ALA A 182 22.53 -44.60 55.27
N MET A 183 23.51 -43.72 55.51
CA MET A 183 23.46 -42.32 55.09
C MET A 183 23.48 -42.17 53.56
N LEU A 184 24.25 -43.02 52.87
CA LEU A 184 24.30 -43.07 51.41
C LEU A 184 22.94 -43.47 50.83
N VAL A 185 22.27 -44.47 51.41
CA VAL A 185 20.91 -44.87 51.02
C VAL A 185 19.91 -43.72 51.23
N ASP A 186 20.01 -43.01 52.36
CA ASP A 186 19.17 -41.84 52.63
C ASP A 186 19.43 -40.71 51.62
N ALA A 187 20.68 -40.47 51.22
CA ALA A 187 21.03 -39.49 50.19
C ALA A 187 20.43 -39.86 48.82
N TYR A 188 20.55 -41.11 48.39
CA TYR A 188 19.92 -41.61 47.15
C TYR A 188 18.38 -41.53 47.17
N VAL A 189 17.76 -41.69 48.35
CA VAL A 189 16.31 -41.55 48.52
C VAL A 189 15.88 -40.10 48.36
N GLU A 190 16.64 -39.14 48.89
CA GLU A 190 16.33 -37.72 48.75
C GLU A 190 16.61 -37.18 47.34
N THR A 191 17.67 -37.63 46.66
CA THR A 191 17.87 -37.31 45.22
C THR A 191 16.71 -37.82 44.38
N ALA A 192 16.35 -39.08 44.55
CA ALA A 192 15.22 -39.66 43.85
C ALA A 192 13.93 -38.87 44.13
N LYS A 193 13.69 -38.46 45.37
CA LYS A 193 12.51 -37.65 45.76
C LYS A 193 12.45 -36.30 45.06
N ALA A 194 13.59 -35.64 44.84
CA ALA A 194 13.67 -34.41 44.06
C ALA A 194 13.37 -34.65 42.57
N GLU A 195 13.86 -35.76 42.03
CA GLU A 195 13.82 -36.04 40.59
C GLU A 195 12.57 -36.78 40.10
N VAL A 196 11.79 -37.45 40.97
CA VAL A 196 10.61 -38.25 40.57
C VAL A 196 9.67 -37.53 39.60
N LYS A 197 9.53 -36.20 39.76
CA LYS A 197 8.63 -35.39 38.93
C LYS A 197 9.24 -35.00 37.59
N ALA A 198 10.54 -34.72 37.56
CA ALA A 198 11.23 -34.25 36.36
C ALA A 198 11.64 -35.42 35.46
N SER A 199 12.27 -36.43 36.06
CA SER A 199 12.87 -37.57 35.39
C SER A 199 12.62 -38.84 36.22
N PRO A 200 11.47 -39.52 36.02
CA PRO A 200 11.16 -40.73 36.79
C PRO A 200 12.14 -41.87 36.54
N ASP A 201 12.82 -41.89 35.39
CA ASP A 201 13.81 -42.93 35.04
C ASP A 201 15.13 -42.77 35.82
N GLN A 202 15.66 -41.56 35.92
CA GLN A 202 16.85 -41.24 36.74
C GLN A 202 16.58 -41.52 38.23
N ALA A 203 15.39 -41.13 38.71
CA ALA A 203 14.96 -41.45 40.06
C ALA A 203 14.87 -42.96 40.32
N SER A 204 14.52 -43.77 39.30
CA SER A 204 14.48 -45.23 39.44
C SER A 204 15.88 -45.84 39.58
N GLU A 205 16.87 -45.33 38.85
CA GLU A 205 18.26 -45.77 38.93
C GLU A 205 18.87 -45.46 40.30
N ALA A 206 18.65 -44.25 40.83
CA ALA A 206 19.09 -43.86 42.17
C ALA A 206 18.52 -44.78 43.26
N ILE A 207 17.23 -45.15 43.17
CA ILE A 207 16.60 -46.06 44.12
C ILE A 207 17.12 -47.50 43.98
N GLN A 208 17.43 -47.96 42.76
CA GLN A 208 18.06 -49.28 42.56
C GLN A 208 19.45 -49.34 43.21
N LYS A 209 20.27 -48.28 43.08
CA LYS A 209 21.58 -48.17 43.76
C LYS A 209 21.41 -48.18 45.29
N ALA A 210 20.39 -47.51 45.81
CA ALA A 210 20.07 -47.51 47.23
C ALA A 210 19.69 -48.91 47.75
N LEU A 211 18.81 -49.63 47.03
CA LEU A 211 18.38 -50.99 47.38
C LEU A 211 19.50 -52.05 47.21
N ALA A 212 20.49 -51.80 46.34
CA ALA A 212 21.66 -52.65 46.23
C ALA A 212 22.57 -52.58 47.48
N ILE A 213 22.57 -51.45 48.19
CA ILE A 213 23.35 -51.26 49.43
C ILE A 213 22.59 -51.83 50.63
N ASP A 214 21.32 -51.47 50.80
CA ASP A 214 20.45 -52.00 51.85
C ASP A 214 19.07 -52.40 51.28
N PRO A 215 18.88 -53.70 50.95
CA PRO A 215 17.61 -54.20 50.44
C PRO A 215 16.44 -54.07 51.41
N ALA A 216 16.71 -53.97 52.72
CA ALA A 216 15.68 -53.95 53.77
C ALA A 216 15.19 -52.54 54.13
N ASN A 217 15.77 -51.49 53.53
CA ASN A 217 15.42 -50.11 53.86
C ASN A 217 13.98 -49.77 53.44
N ARG A 218 13.13 -49.49 54.43
CA ARG A 218 11.71 -49.14 54.23
C ARG A 218 11.51 -47.87 53.40
N LYS A 219 12.38 -46.86 53.55
CA LYS A 219 12.28 -45.59 52.82
C LYS A 219 12.50 -45.81 51.32
N ALA A 220 13.55 -46.55 50.95
CA ALA A 220 13.87 -46.87 49.56
C ALA A 220 12.74 -47.69 48.90
N GLN A 221 12.21 -48.72 49.56
CA GLN A 221 11.07 -49.50 49.06
C GLN A 221 9.79 -48.66 48.90
N SER A 222 9.55 -47.70 49.79
CA SER A 222 8.41 -46.78 49.66
C SER A 222 8.55 -45.83 48.48
N MET A 223 9.78 -45.39 48.20
CA MET A 223 10.09 -44.53 47.06
C MET A 223 10.04 -45.28 45.74
N GLU A 224 10.50 -46.53 45.67
CA GLU A 224 10.38 -47.39 44.49
C GLU A 224 8.93 -47.44 43.99
N LYS A 225 7.97 -47.64 44.90
CA LYS A 225 6.54 -47.64 44.56
C LYS A 225 6.06 -46.30 44.00
N ARG A 226 6.59 -45.18 44.53
CA ARG A 226 6.25 -43.83 44.05
C ARG A 226 6.83 -43.56 42.67
N VAL A 227 8.07 -43.97 42.43
CA VAL A 227 8.73 -43.85 41.12
C VAL A 227 8.03 -44.73 40.10
N ALA A 228 7.72 -45.99 40.42
CA ALA A 228 6.97 -46.88 39.54
C ALA A 228 5.55 -46.35 39.25
N ALA A 229 4.90 -45.71 40.23
CA ALA A 229 3.62 -45.03 40.01
C ALA A 229 3.77 -43.82 39.07
N ALA A 230 4.87 -43.05 39.19
CA ALA A 230 5.18 -41.93 38.32
C ALA A 230 5.50 -42.37 36.89
N GLN A 231 6.28 -43.45 36.70
CA GLN A 231 6.52 -44.07 35.38
C GLN A 231 5.22 -44.57 34.74
N ARG A 232 4.37 -45.29 35.51
CA ARG A 232 3.05 -45.69 35.00
C ARG A 232 2.17 -44.50 34.64
N TRP A 233 2.29 -43.39 35.38
CA TRP A 233 1.56 -42.17 35.06
C TRP A 233 2.09 -41.53 33.78
N SER A 234 3.41 -41.43 33.59
CA SER A 234 4.01 -40.91 32.35
C SER A 234 3.71 -41.81 31.14
N GLU A 235 3.80 -43.13 31.29
CA GLU A 235 3.39 -44.11 30.27
C GLU A 235 1.91 -43.96 29.91
N LYS A 236 1.02 -43.76 30.90
CA LYS A 236 -0.41 -43.49 30.65
C LYS A 236 -0.63 -42.15 29.94
N GLN A 237 0.18 -41.13 30.21
CA GLN A 237 0.12 -39.87 29.46
C GLN A 237 0.63 -40.05 28.02
N ALA A 238 1.69 -40.84 27.82
CA ALA A 238 2.22 -41.15 26.49
C ALA A 238 1.29 -42.06 25.67
N ALA A 239 0.63 -43.02 26.33
CA ALA A 239 -0.32 -43.95 25.71
C ALA A 239 -1.71 -43.33 25.48
N GLN A 240 -2.02 -42.20 26.14
CA GLN A 240 -3.18 -41.41 25.78
C GLN A 240 -2.99 -40.93 24.34
N LYS A 241 -3.84 -41.43 23.44
CA LYS A 241 -3.86 -40.98 22.05
C LYS A 241 -3.91 -39.45 22.06
N PRO A 242 -3.05 -38.76 21.28
CA PRO A 242 -3.10 -37.32 21.21
C PRO A 242 -4.52 -36.91 20.88
N GLN A 243 -5.02 -35.87 21.56
CA GLN A 243 -6.34 -35.34 21.25
C GLN A 243 -6.42 -35.02 19.74
N PRO A 244 -7.57 -35.15 19.07
CA PRO A 244 -7.68 -34.88 17.64
C PRO A 244 -7.07 -33.53 17.21
N ALA A 245 -7.21 -32.49 18.05
CA ALA A 245 -6.59 -31.18 17.83
C ALA A 245 -5.06 -31.18 17.84
N GLN A 246 -4.43 -32.11 18.57
CA GLN A 246 -2.98 -32.24 18.67
C GLN A 246 -2.36 -33.10 17.57
N MET A 247 -3.19 -33.78 16.79
CA MET A 247 -2.71 -34.53 15.63
C MET A 247 -1.99 -33.57 14.67
N PRO A 248 -0.85 -33.99 14.07
CA PRO A 248 0.02 -33.10 13.32
C PRO A 248 -0.70 -32.38 12.18
N LYS A 249 -1.64 -33.05 11.51
CA LYS A 249 -2.48 -32.48 10.45
C LYS A 249 -3.34 -31.29 10.89
N TYR A 250 -3.86 -31.30 12.12
CA TYR A 250 -4.71 -30.21 12.62
C TYR A 250 -3.87 -29.08 13.22
N LYS A 251 -2.73 -29.42 13.84
CA LYS A 251 -1.75 -28.42 14.28
C LYS A 251 -1.23 -27.57 13.12
N SER A 252 -0.81 -28.21 12.03
CA SER A 252 -0.30 -27.48 10.85
C SER A 252 -1.35 -26.53 10.27
N LYS A 253 -2.62 -26.95 10.20
CA LYS A 253 -3.73 -26.09 9.79
C LYS A 253 -3.93 -24.92 10.76
N ALA A 254 -3.90 -25.17 12.06
CA ALA A 254 -4.04 -24.12 13.06
C ALA A 254 -2.90 -23.08 12.99
N ASP A 255 -1.67 -23.54 12.75
CA ASP A 255 -0.51 -22.66 12.58
C ASP A 255 -0.60 -21.83 11.29
N GLU A 256 -1.02 -22.46 10.19
CA GLU A 256 -1.30 -21.78 8.91
C GLU A 256 -2.38 -20.70 9.07
N ILE A 257 -3.51 -21.04 9.70
CA ILE A 257 -4.59 -20.08 9.99
C ILE A 257 -4.07 -18.94 10.88
N ALA A 258 -3.30 -19.25 11.92
CA ALA A 258 -2.75 -18.23 12.81
C ALA A 258 -1.80 -17.26 12.06
N SER A 259 -1.05 -17.75 11.07
CA SER A 259 -0.20 -16.90 10.22
C SER A 259 -1.02 -15.98 9.33
N LEU A 260 -2.05 -16.50 8.65
CA LEU A 260 -2.95 -15.72 7.79
C LEU A 260 -3.71 -14.67 8.58
N ILE A 261 -4.22 -15.01 9.77
CA ILE A 261 -4.91 -14.04 10.62
C ILE A 261 -3.98 -12.91 11.07
N LYS A 262 -2.70 -13.19 11.35
CA LYS A 262 -1.73 -12.14 11.70
C LYS A 262 -1.43 -11.22 10.52
N GLU A 263 -1.23 -11.78 9.33
CA GLU A 263 -1.00 -11.02 8.11
C GLU A 263 -2.22 -10.15 7.75
N GLY A 264 -3.43 -10.72 7.75
CA GLY A 264 -4.65 -9.99 7.47
C GLY A 264 -4.93 -8.88 8.49
N ARG A 265 -4.56 -9.09 9.76
CA ARG A 265 -4.63 -8.03 10.79
C ARG A 265 -3.66 -6.89 10.49
N ALA A 266 -2.43 -7.18 10.10
CA ALA A 266 -1.46 -6.16 9.72
C ALA A 266 -1.96 -5.33 8.53
N LEU A 267 -2.48 -5.97 7.47
CA LEU A 267 -3.07 -5.28 6.32
C LEU A 267 -4.30 -4.44 6.69
N PHE A 268 -5.14 -4.96 7.58
CA PHE A 268 -6.30 -4.24 8.10
C PHE A 268 -5.89 -2.98 8.88
N GLU A 269 -4.85 -3.08 9.72
CA GLU A 269 -4.30 -1.94 10.47
C GLU A 269 -3.66 -0.89 9.55
N LEU A 270 -3.09 -1.32 8.42
CA LEU A 270 -2.58 -0.43 7.36
C LEU A 270 -3.71 0.23 6.53
N GLY A 271 -4.95 -0.23 6.66
CA GLY A 271 -6.10 0.27 5.88
C GLY A 271 -6.22 -0.34 4.49
N GLU A 272 -5.41 -1.35 4.15
CA GLU A 272 -5.46 -2.10 2.89
C GLU A 272 -6.57 -3.17 2.95
N TYR A 273 -7.83 -2.72 2.94
CA TYR A 273 -8.97 -3.59 3.21
C TYR A 273 -9.23 -4.67 2.14
N ASN A 274 -8.88 -4.42 0.88
CA ASN A 274 -9.08 -5.40 -0.20
C ASN A 274 -8.11 -6.59 -0.08
N ASP A 275 -6.85 -6.29 0.25
CA ASP A 275 -5.83 -7.33 0.44
C ASP A 275 -6.09 -8.09 1.75
N ALA A 276 -6.48 -7.37 2.80
CA ALA A 276 -6.93 -8.00 4.05
C ALA A 276 -8.11 -8.95 3.83
N GLU A 277 -9.13 -8.57 3.05
CA GLU A 277 -10.27 -9.43 2.67
C GLU A 277 -9.78 -10.71 1.99
N ALA A 278 -8.87 -10.59 1.02
CA ALA A 278 -8.30 -11.76 0.34
C ALA A 278 -7.52 -12.70 1.28
N ILE A 279 -6.78 -12.16 2.26
CA ILE A 279 -6.07 -12.98 3.26
C ILE A 279 -7.05 -13.66 4.22
N PHE A 280 -8.11 -12.99 4.66
CA PHE A 280 -9.12 -13.60 5.52
C PHE A 280 -9.93 -14.67 4.79
N ASP A 281 -10.23 -14.50 3.50
CA ASP A 281 -10.87 -15.53 2.67
C ASP A 281 -9.97 -16.76 2.50
N LYS A 282 -8.65 -16.58 2.35
CA LYS A 282 -7.69 -17.69 2.39
C LYS A 282 -7.77 -18.44 3.72
N ALA A 283 -7.86 -17.74 4.85
CA ALA A 283 -8.02 -18.39 6.15
C ALA A 283 -9.33 -19.19 6.25
N LEU A 284 -10.43 -18.68 5.67
CA LEU A 284 -11.70 -19.42 5.57
C LEU A 284 -11.63 -20.61 4.62
N SER A 285 -10.79 -20.57 3.60
CA SER A 285 -10.57 -21.74 2.74
C SER A 285 -9.88 -22.91 3.47
N VAL A 286 -9.06 -22.61 4.49
CA VAL A 286 -8.41 -23.62 5.35
C VAL A 286 -9.37 -24.13 6.42
N ASP A 287 -10.11 -23.21 7.06
CA ASP A 287 -11.17 -23.48 8.03
C ASP A 287 -12.38 -22.55 7.82
N GLU A 288 -13.43 -23.10 7.21
CA GLU A 288 -14.65 -22.40 6.83
C GLU A 288 -15.36 -21.73 8.01
N TYR A 289 -15.17 -22.23 9.23
CA TYR A 289 -15.87 -21.74 10.42
C TYR A 289 -14.98 -20.94 11.37
N ASN A 290 -13.83 -20.43 10.91
CA ASN A 290 -12.96 -19.61 11.73
C ASN A 290 -13.60 -18.26 12.09
N VAL A 291 -13.88 -18.07 13.39
CA VAL A 291 -14.55 -16.89 13.95
C VAL A 291 -13.76 -15.60 13.75
N ASP A 292 -12.43 -15.67 13.79
CA ASP A 292 -11.58 -14.48 13.69
C ASP A 292 -11.65 -13.87 12.28
N ALA A 293 -11.51 -14.69 11.24
CA ALA A 293 -11.61 -14.24 9.85
C ALA A 293 -12.99 -13.64 9.55
N MET A 294 -14.08 -14.34 9.92
CA MET A 294 -15.44 -13.83 9.77
C MET A 294 -15.66 -12.49 10.47
N ARG A 295 -15.09 -12.30 11.67
CA ARG A 295 -15.19 -11.04 12.42
C ARG A 295 -14.53 -9.89 11.68
N PHE A 296 -13.35 -10.11 11.09
CA PHE A 296 -12.66 -9.05 10.35
C PHE A 296 -13.31 -8.75 9.00
N LEU A 297 -13.80 -9.77 8.27
CA LEU A 297 -14.58 -9.56 7.05
C LEU A 297 -15.85 -8.72 7.32
N ARG A 298 -16.53 -8.97 8.44
CA ARG A 298 -17.67 -8.14 8.87
C ARG A 298 -17.25 -6.69 9.09
N LYS A 299 -16.15 -6.43 9.80
CA LYS A 299 -15.62 -5.07 10.03
C LYS A 299 -15.25 -4.37 8.73
N ILE A 300 -14.61 -5.08 7.79
CA ILE A 300 -14.28 -4.55 6.46
C ILE A 300 -15.56 -4.17 5.72
N GLY A 301 -16.59 -5.02 5.78
CA GLY A 301 -17.91 -4.75 5.22
C GLY A 301 -18.56 -3.49 5.80
N GLU A 302 -18.51 -3.30 7.12
CA GLU A 302 -18.99 -2.11 7.83
C GLU A 302 -18.28 -0.84 7.34
N ILE A 303 -16.95 -0.83 7.33
CA ILE A 303 -16.15 0.32 6.85
C ILE A 303 -16.48 0.67 5.39
N ARG A 304 -16.60 -0.35 4.53
CA ARG A 304 -16.94 -0.16 3.11
C ARG A 304 -18.36 0.35 2.93
N TYR A 305 -19.29 -0.04 3.80
CA TYR A 305 -20.66 0.46 3.80
C TYR A 305 -20.71 1.94 4.19
N ASP A 306 -20.03 2.33 5.28
CA ASP A 306 -20.00 3.71 5.75
C ASP A 306 -19.38 4.64 4.70
N ARG A 307 -18.24 4.24 4.12
CA ARG A 307 -17.58 5.01 3.05
C ARG A 307 -18.47 5.18 1.81
N ARG A 308 -19.16 4.13 1.38
CA ARG A 308 -20.09 4.24 0.23
C ARG A 308 -21.30 5.12 0.56
N THR A 309 -21.72 5.12 1.82
CA THR A 309 -22.80 5.99 2.29
C THR A 309 -22.38 7.45 2.22
N THR A 310 -21.17 7.79 2.70
CA THR A 310 -20.65 9.17 2.63
C THR A 310 -20.38 9.62 1.19
N GLU A 311 -19.85 8.75 0.32
CA GLU A 311 -19.67 9.03 -1.11
C GLU A 311 -21.02 9.33 -1.80
N ARG A 312 -22.07 8.57 -1.47
CA ARG A 312 -23.42 8.82 -1.95
C ARG A 312 -23.98 10.15 -1.44
N GLU A 313 -23.81 10.45 -0.15
CA GLU A 313 -24.25 11.72 0.44
C GLU A 313 -23.55 12.92 -0.21
N ALA A 314 -22.25 12.83 -0.47
CA ALA A 314 -21.49 13.84 -1.19
C ALA A 314 -22.04 14.05 -2.62
N THR A 315 -22.28 12.95 -3.35
CA THR A 315 -22.86 13.02 -4.70
C THR A 315 -24.23 13.69 -4.70
N VAL A 316 -25.08 13.37 -3.71
CA VAL A 316 -26.40 13.99 -3.55
C VAL A 316 -26.25 15.48 -3.23
N ALA A 317 -25.30 15.86 -2.38
CA ALA A 317 -25.04 17.24 -2.05
C ALA A 317 -24.62 18.04 -3.29
N ASP A 318 -23.74 17.49 -4.14
CA ASP A 318 -23.31 18.11 -5.40
C ASP A 318 -24.49 18.33 -6.36
N MET A 319 -25.35 17.32 -6.55
CA MET A 319 -26.55 17.46 -7.37
C MET A 319 -27.50 18.55 -6.85
N ILE A 320 -27.63 18.69 -5.53
CA ILE A 320 -28.44 19.76 -4.92
C ILE A 320 -27.78 21.12 -5.17
N GLN A 321 -26.45 21.21 -5.12
CA GLN A 321 -25.74 22.45 -5.46
C GLN A 321 -25.96 22.84 -6.92
N ASP A 322 -25.91 21.88 -7.85
CA ASP A 322 -26.19 22.14 -9.26
C ASP A 322 -27.60 22.71 -9.46
N VAL A 323 -28.61 22.13 -8.79
CA VAL A 323 -29.98 22.65 -8.81
C VAL A 323 -30.03 24.07 -8.24
N ARG A 324 -29.35 24.35 -7.12
CA ARG A 324 -29.30 25.70 -6.53
C ARG A 324 -28.63 26.71 -7.46
N ASN A 325 -27.52 26.33 -8.09
CA ASN A 325 -26.80 27.17 -9.04
C ASN A 325 -27.66 27.47 -10.27
N ALA A 326 -28.43 26.50 -10.76
CA ALA A 326 -29.35 26.69 -11.88
C ALA A 326 -30.50 27.66 -11.54
N TRP A 327 -30.99 27.65 -10.30
CA TRP A 327 -32.07 28.53 -9.84
C TRP A 327 -31.58 29.91 -9.38
N ASN A 328 -30.34 30.00 -8.91
CA ASN A 328 -29.67 31.23 -8.51
C ASN A 328 -28.37 31.39 -9.32
N PRO A 329 -28.47 31.62 -10.64
CA PRO A 329 -27.29 31.86 -11.45
C PRO A 329 -26.54 33.07 -10.87
N ALA A 330 -25.22 32.99 -10.84
CA ALA A 330 -24.40 34.07 -10.30
C ALA A 330 -24.79 35.40 -10.96
N THR A 331 -25.31 36.34 -10.16
CA THR A 331 -25.74 37.67 -10.64
C THR A 331 -24.58 38.49 -11.20
N ARG A 332 -23.36 38.10 -10.84
CA ARG A 332 -22.13 38.50 -11.50
C ARG A 332 -21.79 37.36 -12.45
N GLY A 333 -22.16 37.50 -13.72
CA GLY A 333 -21.59 36.65 -14.76
C GLY A 333 -20.08 36.70 -14.61
N ASP A 334 -19.41 35.54 -14.75
CA ASP A 334 -17.97 35.50 -14.78
C ASP A 334 -17.51 36.60 -15.73
N ILE A 335 -16.79 37.57 -15.18
CA ILE A 335 -16.06 38.52 -16.00
C ILE A 335 -15.02 37.62 -16.64
N VAL A 336 -15.36 37.07 -17.80
CA VAL A 336 -14.38 36.64 -18.76
C VAL A 336 -13.66 37.94 -19.09
N SER A 337 -12.65 38.29 -18.29
CA SER A 337 -11.56 39.11 -18.76
C SER A 337 -11.22 38.44 -20.07
N PRO A 338 -11.41 39.11 -21.22
CA PRO A 338 -11.13 38.49 -22.49
C PRO A 338 -9.74 37.88 -22.32
N GLU A 339 -9.62 36.55 -22.50
CA GLU A 339 -8.33 35.94 -22.76
C GLU A 339 -7.63 36.92 -23.67
N THR A 340 -6.42 37.35 -23.33
CA THR A 340 -5.68 38.32 -24.11
C THR A 340 -5.68 37.82 -25.56
N ILE A 341 -6.63 38.29 -26.37
CA ILE A 341 -6.73 37.94 -27.78
C ILE A 341 -5.65 38.78 -28.43
N THR A 342 -4.41 38.31 -28.29
CA THR A 342 -3.34 38.64 -29.21
C THR A 342 -3.75 38.06 -30.56
N GLY A 343 -4.61 38.75 -31.31
CA GLY A 343 -4.96 38.30 -32.66
C GLY A 343 -6.19 38.86 -33.36
N GLU A 344 -7.14 39.54 -32.71
CA GLU A 344 -8.30 40.08 -33.42
C GLU A 344 -8.29 41.61 -33.40
N GLY A 345 -8.02 42.16 -34.59
CA GLY A 345 -8.04 43.59 -34.85
C GLY A 345 -9.43 44.20 -34.61
N PRO A 346 -9.54 45.54 -34.72
CA PRO A 346 -10.76 46.28 -34.41
C PRO A 346 -11.98 45.67 -35.11
N VAL A 347 -13.03 45.38 -34.33
CA VAL A 347 -14.32 44.96 -34.89
C VAL A 347 -14.73 45.98 -35.96
N PRO A 348 -14.85 45.60 -37.24
CA PRO A 348 -15.09 46.58 -38.31
C PRO A 348 -16.50 47.14 -38.18
N THR A 349 -16.59 48.40 -37.74
CA THR A 349 -17.82 49.24 -37.73
C THR A 349 -18.26 49.68 -39.12
N ASP A 350 -17.63 49.17 -40.18
CA ASP A 350 -17.98 49.47 -41.57
C ASP A 350 -19.37 48.95 -41.91
N THR A 351 -20.18 49.81 -42.54
CA THR A 351 -21.46 49.42 -43.13
C THR A 351 -21.25 48.36 -44.24
N PRO A 352 -22.25 47.52 -44.56
CA PRO A 352 -22.11 46.47 -45.57
C PRO A 352 -21.63 47.00 -46.93
N ALA A 353 -22.16 48.16 -47.36
CA ALA A 353 -21.75 48.83 -48.59
C ALA A 353 -20.28 49.31 -48.56
N GLN A 354 -19.78 49.77 -47.41
CA GLN A 354 -18.37 50.17 -47.25
C GLN A 354 -17.43 48.96 -47.28
N ARG A 355 -17.85 47.81 -46.74
CA ARG A 355 -17.09 46.55 -46.83
C ARG A 355 -16.99 46.08 -48.28
N LEU A 356 -18.10 46.13 -49.02
CA LEU A 356 -18.13 45.81 -50.44
C LEU A 356 -17.26 46.77 -51.27
N GLN A 357 -17.35 48.07 -51.00
CA GLN A 357 -16.53 49.07 -51.66
C GLN A 357 -15.04 48.82 -51.46
N ARG A 358 -14.61 48.57 -50.21
CA ARG A 358 -13.21 48.26 -49.89
C ARG A 358 -12.75 46.97 -50.57
N LYS A 359 -13.63 45.98 -50.69
CA LYS A 359 -13.35 44.73 -51.43
C LYS A 359 -13.17 44.98 -52.93
N MET A 360 -13.96 45.85 -53.54
CA MET A 360 -13.80 46.23 -54.95
C MET A 360 -12.55 47.08 -55.20
N GLU A 361 -12.10 47.87 -54.22
CA GLU A 361 -10.87 48.66 -54.27
C GLU A 361 -9.61 47.78 -54.07
N SER A 362 -9.71 46.70 -53.29
CA SER A 362 -8.58 45.79 -53.05
C SER A 362 -8.33 44.82 -54.22
N ILE A 363 -9.38 44.39 -54.93
CA ILE A 363 -9.27 43.49 -56.08
C ILE A 363 -8.69 44.25 -57.29
N ARG A 364 -7.46 43.89 -57.69
CA ARG A 364 -6.77 44.48 -58.86
C ARG A 364 -6.77 43.51 -60.04
N ILE A 365 -7.26 43.98 -61.19
CA ILE A 365 -7.29 43.24 -62.45
C ILE A 365 -6.09 43.66 -63.30
N ARG A 366 -5.32 42.66 -63.78
CA ARG A 366 -4.04 42.89 -64.46
C ARG A 366 -4.19 43.59 -65.81
N ALA A 367 -5.10 43.15 -66.67
CA ALA A 367 -5.41 43.79 -67.94
C ALA A 367 -6.77 43.33 -68.47
N ILE A 368 -7.57 44.26 -69.00
CA ILE A 368 -8.84 43.98 -69.70
C ILE A 368 -8.87 44.75 -71.03
N GLU A 369 -9.28 44.06 -72.09
CA GLU A 369 -9.37 44.61 -73.43
C GLU A 369 -10.72 44.22 -74.04
N PHE A 370 -11.53 45.22 -74.38
CA PHE A 370 -12.81 45.05 -75.05
C PHE A 370 -12.79 45.77 -76.39
N ARG A 371 -13.22 45.09 -77.45
CA ARG A 371 -13.40 45.65 -78.79
C ARG A 371 -14.82 45.36 -79.23
N GLN A 372 -15.71 46.35 -79.14
CA GLN A 372 -17.13 46.22 -79.49
C GLN A 372 -17.84 45.08 -78.72
N ALA A 373 -17.64 45.00 -77.40
CA ALA A 373 -18.26 43.97 -76.56
C ALA A 373 -19.65 44.39 -76.07
N ASN A 374 -20.54 43.41 -75.86
CA ASN A 374 -21.84 43.62 -75.21
C ASN A 374 -21.66 43.75 -73.69
N ILE A 375 -22.48 44.57 -73.03
CA ILE A 375 -22.42 44.77 -71.56
C ILE A 375 -22.57 43.46 -70.78
N GLN A 376 -23.37 42.52 -71.29
CA GLN A 376 -23.54 41.20 -70.68
C GLN A 376 -22.22 40.42 -70.65
N ASP A 377 -21.50 40.41 -71.77
CA ASP A 377 -20.21 39.72 -71.88
C ASP A 377 -19.13 40.42 -71.04
N VAL A 378 -19.18 41.75 -70.98
CA VAL A 378 -18.30 42.57 -70.13
C VAL A 378 -18.51 42.26 -68.65
N VAL A 379 -19.75 42.18 -68.18
CA VAL A 379 -20.06 41.84 -66.78
C VAL A 379 -19.65 40.41 -66.46
N GLN A 380 -19.90 39.45 -67.35
CA GLN A 380 -19.46 38.06 -67.16
C GLN A 380 -17.93 37.94 -67.06
N LEU A 381 -17.21 38.68 -67.91
CA LEU A 381 -15.75 38.73 -67.85
C LEU A 381 -15.27 39.38 -66.55
N LEU A 382 -15.89 40.49 -66.12
CA LEU A 382 -15.58 41.13 -64.85
C LEU A 382 -15.83 40.22 -63.65
N VAL A 383 -16.92 39.45 -63.63
CA VAL A 383 -17.20 38.49 -62.56
C VAL A 383 -16.11 37.41 -62.54
N ARG A 384 -15.75 36.85 -63.70
CA ARG A 384 -14.69 35.85 -63.81
C ARG A 384 -13.33 36.36 -63.33
N GLU A 385 -12.94 37.55 -63.78
CA GLU A 385 -11.68 38.19 -63.37
C GLU A 385 -11.72 38.59 -61.90
N SER A 386 -12.88 38.99 -61.36
CA SER A 386 -13.03 39.31 -59.93
C SER A 386 -12.85 38.08 -59.05
N ILE A 387 -13.33 36.91 -59.47
CA ILE A 387 -13.14 35.66 -58.74
C ILE A 387 -11.67 35.22 -58.81
N ALA A 388 -11.03 35.37 -59.98
CA ALA A 388 -9.64 34.97 -60.17
C ALA A 388 -8.64 35.89 -59.43
N ALA A 389 -8.99 37.17 -59.25
CA ALA A 389 -8.14 38.16 -58.58
C ALA A 389 -8.45 38.35 -57.08
N ASP A 390 -9.54 37.78 -56.56
CA ASP A 390 -9.93 37.88 -55.14
C ASP A 390 -9.19 36.84 -54.28
N PRO A 391 -8.46 37.25 -53.23
CA PRO A 391 -7.81 36.31 -52.29
C PRO A 391 -8.79 35.40 -51.55
N GLU A 392 -10.05 35.83 -51.38
CA GLU A 392 -11.11 35.03 -50.73
C GLU A 392 -11.88 34.13 -51.70
N GLY A 393 -11.67 34.27 -53.02
CA GLY A 393 -12.33 33.49 -54.06
C GLY A 393 -13.85 33.73 -54.22
N ASN A 394 -14.43 34.66 -53.46
CA ASN A 394 -15.87 34.91 -53.45
C ASN A 394 -16.31 35.94 -54.52
N GLY A 395 -15.36 36.70 -55.09
CA GLY A 395 -15.63 37.69 -56.13
C GLY A 395 -16.60 38.78 -55.69
N VAL A 396 -17.15 39.53 -56.65
CA VAL A 396 -18.17 40.56 -56.40
C VAL A 396 -19.41 40.25 -57.23
N ASN A 397 -20.57 40.27 -56.57
CA ASN A 397 -21.84 40.00 -57.24
C ASN A 397 -22.33 41.26 -57.97
N ILE A 398 -22.52 41.17 -59.30
CA ILE A 398 -22.95 42.27 -60.16
C ILE A 398 -24.32 41.92 -60.75
N ILE A 399 -25.36 42.67 -60.36
CA ILE A 399 -26.69 42.57 -60.95
C ILE A 399 -26.84 43.66 -61.99
N LEU A 400 -27.19 43.23 -63.20
CA LEU A 400 -27.39 44.11 -64.32
C LEU A 400 -28.90 44.27 -64.57
N ASN A 401 -29.46 45.43 -64.19
CA ASN A 401 -30.89 45.73 -64.35
C ASN A 401 -31.13 46.59 -65.59
N LEU A 402 -31.27 45.93 -66.74
CA LEU A 402 -31.57 46.57 -68.03
C LEU A 402 -33.06 46.80 -68.28
N LYS A 403 -33.93 46.41 -67.34
CA LYS A 403 -35.38 46.47 -67.55
C LYS A 403 -35.80 47.93 -67.66
N LEU A 404 -36.00 48.37 -68.90
CA LEU A 404 -36.83 49.54 -69.15
C LEU A 404 -38.24 49.20 -68.64
N PRO A 405 -38.90 50.10 -67.88
CA PRO A 405 -40.27 49.88 -67.45
C PRO A 405 -41.15 49.68 -68.70
N GLY A 406 -41.59 48.45 -68.94
CA GLY A 406 -42.35 48.06 -70.13
C GLY A 406 -42.11 46.63 -70.66
N GLY A 407 -41.06 45.92 -70.21
CA GLY A 407 -40.81 44.52 -70.59
C GLY A 407 -41.38 43.52 -69.58
N SER A 408 -42.46 42.83 -69.95
CA SER A 408 -43.12 41.80 -69.15
C SER A 408 -42.54 40.41 -69.44
N ASP A 409 -41.88 39.79 -68.46
CA ASP A 409 -41.61 38.35 -68.45
C ASP A 409 -42.40 37.71 -67.30
N THR A 410 -43.42 36.95 -67.67
CA THR A 410 -44.19 36.03 -66.82
C THR A 410 -43.56 34.63 -66.83
N THR A 411 -43.99 33.77 -65.88
CA THR A 411 -43.82 32.29 -65.76
C THR A 411 -42.82 31.89 -64.67
N ALA A 412 -43.05 30.95 -63.74
CA ALA A 412 -44.25 30.30 -63.20
C ALA A 412 -43.85 29.66 -61.84
N THR A 413 -44.82 29.53 -60.93
CA THR A 413 -44.72 28.86 -59.62
C THR A 413 -44.88 27.33 -59.76
N PRO A 414 -44.04 26.48 -59.14
CA PRO A 414 -44.32 25.04 -59.04
C PRO A 414 -45.21 24.73 -57.82
N ALA A 415 -46.11 23.76 -57.99
CA ALA A 415 -47.07 23.26 -57.00
C ALA A 415 -46.40 22.39 -55.90
N PRO A 416 -47.02 22.28 -54.70
CA PRO A 416 -46.44 21.57 -53.54
C PRO A 416 -46.65 20.06 -53.63
N ALA A 417 -45.66 19.30 -53.14
CA ALA A 417 -45.74 17.86 -52.92
C ALA A 417 -46.37 17.54 -51.55
N THR A 418 -47.16 16.48 -51.50
CA THR A 418 -47.82 15.92 -50.31
C THR A 418 -47.01 14.77 -49.69
N ASP A 419 -47.42 14.40 -48.47
CA ASP A 419 -47.18 13.13 -47.73
C ASP A 419 -45.91 13.11 -46.86
N ASP A 420 -45.88 12.68 -45.59
CA ASP A 420 -46.88 12.16 -44.64
C ASP A 420 -46.27 12.23 -43.20
N PRO A 421 -47.07 12.35 -42.11
CA PRO A 421 -46.58 12.76 -40.78
C PRO A 421 -46.34 11.63 -39.75
N PHE A 422 -46.15 10.37 -40.14
CA PHE A 422 -45.95 9.25 -39.20
C PHE A 422 -44.77 8.32 -39.55
N GLY A 423 -43.57 8.89 -39.68
CA GLY A 423 -42.31 8.15 -39.73
C GLY A 423 -41.75 7.85 -38.34
N PHE A 424 -42.16 6.74 -37.72
CA PHE A 424 -41.45 6.15 -36.57
C PHE A 424 -40.70 4.90 -37.03
N GLY A 425 -39.39 5.04 -37.23
CA GLY A 425 -38.49 3.96 -37.60
C GLY A 425 -37.11 4.20 -37.02
N GLY A 426 -36.91 3.75 -35.78
CA GLY A 426 -35.60 3.66 -35.14
C GLY A 426 -34.70 2.65 -35.88
N GLY A 427 -33.42 2.97 -35.93
CA GLY A 427 -32.42 2.31 -36.77
C GLY A 427 -31.83 1.01 -36.24
N GLY A 428 -30.95 0.47 -37.10
CA GLY A 428 -30.17 -0.76 -36.91
C GLY A 428 -30.73 -1.86 -37.82
N GLY A 429 -30.37 -1.96 -39.09
CA GLY A 429 -29.00 -2.02 -39.62
C GLY A 429 -28.79 -3.47 -40.07
N PHE A 430 -28.54 -3.68 -41.36
CA PHE A 430 -27.86 -4.80 -42.02
C PHE A 430 -28.39 -4.90 -43.48
N ASP A 431 -27.42 -4.89 -44.41
CA ASP A 431 -27.48 -5.34 -45.81
C ASP A 431 -28.06 -4.40 -46.90
N ASP A 432 -27.27 -3.39 -47.31
CA ASP A 432 -27.36 -2.78 -48.66
C ASP A 432 -26.06 -3.02 -49.45
N PHE A 433 -26.03 -4.14 -50.18
CA PHE A 433 -25.00 -4.51 -51.14
C PHE A 433 -25.38 -4.00 -52.55
N GLY A 434 -24.79 -2.86 -52.94
CA GLY A 434 -24.26 -2.57 -54.26
C GLY A 434 -25.21 -2.43 -55.46
N PHE A 435 -25.25 -1.23 -56.06
CA PHE A 435 -25.07 -0.96 -57.51
C PHE A 435 -24.83 0.54 -57.73
N PRO A 436 -23.86 0.97 -58.58
CA PRO A 436 -23.64 2.38 -58.89
C PRO A 436 -24.35 2.75 -60.21
N THR A 437 -25.18 3.79 -60.22
CA THR A 437 -25.69 4.38 -61.47
C THR A 437 -25.67 5.90 -61.41
N ASP A 438 -24.51 6.39 -61.82
CA ASP A 438 -24.21 7.46 -62.77
C ASP A 438 -25.03 8.76 -62.87
N SER A 439 -24.23 9.79 -63.14
CA SER A 439 -24.54 11.20 -63.29
C SER A 439 -25.38 11.51 -64.53
N ALA A 440 -26.20 12.56 -64.46
CA ALA A 440 -26.59 13.30 -65.64
C ALA A 440 -26.56 14.81 -65.37
N VAL A 441 -25.53 15.42 -65.94
CA VAL A 441 -25.31 16.84 -66.17
C VAL A 441 -26.35 17.39 -67.14
N SER A 442 -26.90 18.57 -66.86
CA SER A 442 -27.39 19.49 -67.90
C SER A 442 -27.37 20.93 -67.41
N THR A 443 -26.57 21.76 -68.09
CA THR A 443 -26.51 23.23 -68.03
C THR A 443 -26.39 23.73 -69.47
N PRO A 444 -26.62 25.03 -69.77
CA PRO A 444 -27.90 25.74 -69.86
C PRO A 444 -28.17 26.26 -71.30
N ALA A 445 -29.38 26.75 -71.58
CA ALA A 445 -29.66 27.54 -72.79
C ALA A 445 -29.98 29.00 -72.39
N ALA A 446 -29.13 29.91 -72.84
CA ALA A 446 -29.22 31.35 -72.60
C ALA A 446 -30.33 32.00 -73.45
N ALA A 447 -31.25 32.70 -72.79
CA ALA A 447 -32.18 33.61 -73.43
C ALA A 447 -31.60 35.04 -73.39
N THR A 448 -31.32 35.61 -74.56
CA THR A 448 -30.83 36.98 -74.73
C THR A 448 -32.02 37.92 -74.94
N GLY A 449 -32.30 38.77 -73.94
CA GLY A 449 -33.20 39.91 -74.07
C GLY A 449 -32.60 41.10 -73.33
N GLY A 450 -32.04 42.07 -74.07
CA GLY A 450 -31.39 43.24 -73.50
C GLY A 450 -31.57 44.47 -74.40
N ALA A 451 -31.96 45.57 -73.77
CA ALA A 451 -32.14 46.90 -74.33
C ALA A 451 -30.96 47.35 -75.24
N ASN A 452 -31.24 48.23 -76.22
CA ASN A 452 -30.24 48.82 -77.12
C ASN A 452 -29.20 49.62 -76.30
N ILE A 453 -28.07 48.99 -75.99
CA ILE A 453 -26.95 49.58 -75.26
C ILE A 453 -25.76 49.70 -76.22
N PRO A 454 -25.04 50.83 -76.23
CA PRO A 454 -23.89 51.02 -77.11
C PRO A 454 -22.81 49.97 -76.83
N LEU A 455 -22.19 49.45 -77.89
CA LEU A 455 -21.10 48.48 -77.78
C LEU A 455 -19.86 49.15 -77.20
N ILE A 456 -19.18 48.45 -76.30
CA ILE A 456 -18.11 49.03 -75.48
C ILE A 456 -16.75 48.70 -76.09
N THR A 457 -15.88 49.69 -76.22
CA THR A 457 -14.48 49.53 -76.65
C THR A 457 -13.53 50.24 -75.69
N LEU A 458 -12.70 49.49 -74.96
CA LEU A 458 -11.77 50.05 -73.96
C LEU A 458 -10.59 49.10 -73.68
N ASN A 459 -9.44 49.66 -73.29
CA ASN A 459 -8.25 48.91 -72.87
C ASN A 459 -7.76 49.47 -71.53
N LEU A 460 -7.80 48.67 -70.46
CA LEU A 460 -7.39 49.07 -69.12
C LEU A 460 -6.35 48.07 -68.57
N ARG A 461 -5.36 48.56 -67.82
CA ARG A 461 -4.27 47.74 -67.24
C ARG A 461 -4.06 48.09 -65.78
N ASN A 462 -3.87 47.09 -64.94
CA ASN A 462 -3.60 47.19 -63.50
C ASN A 462 -4.53 48.16 -62.78
N ILE A 463 -5.83 47.94 -62.92
CA ILE A 463 -6.87 48.78 -62.32
C ILE A 463 -7.62 48.02 -61.23
N THR A 464 -8.26 48.76 -60.31
CA THR A 464 -9.16 48.15 -59.33
C THR A 464 -10.50 47.78 -59.98
N LEU A 465 -11.21 46.80 -59.42
CA LEU A 465 -12.54 46.41 -59.90
C LEU A 465 -13.53 47.59 -59.82
N LEU A 466 -13.42 48.44 -58.80
CA LEU A 466 -14.25 49.64 -58.67
C LEU A 466 -14.04 50.61 -59.84
N GLU A 467 -12.79 50.89 -60.20
CA GLU A 467 -12.46 51.76 -61.34
C GLU A 467 -12.92 51.14 -62.66
N ALA A 468 -12.78 49.81 -62.82
CA ALA A 468 -13.24 49.10 -64.01
C ALA A 468 -14.75 49.31 -64.24
N ILE A 469 -15.56 49.09 -63.20
CA ILE A 469 -17.02 49.28 -63.28
C ILE A 469 -17.34 50.74 -63.57
N LYS A 470 -16.66 51.69 -62.92
CA LYS A 470 -16.88 53.13 -63.17
C LYS A 470 -16.66 53.49 -64.65
N TYR A 471 -15.53 53.11 -65.24
CA TYR A 471 -15.22 53.40 -66.64
C TYR A 471 -16.17 52.70 -67.62
N ILE A 472 -16.56 51.45 -67.32
CA ILE A 472 -17.51 50.71 -68.16
C ILE A 472 -18.89 51.36 -68.12
N THR A 473 -19.36 51.78 -66.93
CA THR A 473 -20.65 52.46 -66.80
C THR A 473 -20.66 53.84 -67.45
N GLU A 474 -19.52 54.56 -67.45
CA GLU A 474 -19.39 55.86 -68.11
C GLU A 474 -19.43 55.74 -69.64
N VAL A 475 -18.74 54.75 -70.22
CA VAL A 475 -18.75 54.52 -71.68
C VAL A 475 -20.13 54.03 -72.16
N ALA A 476 -20.86 53.29 -71.33
CA ALA A 476 -22.15 52.70 -71.67
C ALA A 476 -23.38 53.56 -71.30
N ASP A 477 -23.18 54.76 -70.73
CA ASP A 477 -24.24 55.65 -70.18
C ASP A 477 -25.15 54.96 -69.14
N LEU A 478 -24.51 54.22 -68.22
CA LEU A 478 -25.14 53.50 -67.12
C LEU A 478 -24.72 54.12 -65.78
N LYS A 479 -25.48 53.85 -64.72
CA LYS A 479 -25.15 54.18 -63.33
C LYS A 479 -25.05 52.91 -62.49
N TYR A 480 -24.16 52.91 -61.50
CA TYR A 480 -24.05 51.82 -60.52
C TYR A 480 -24.46 52.27 -59.12
N ARG A 481 -24.93 51.32 -58.31
CA ARG A 481 -25.20 51.48 -56.87
C ARG A 481 -24.64 50.30 -56.10
N LEU A 482 -24.08 50.57 -54.92
CA LEU A 482 -23.56 49.57 -53.98
C LEU A 482 -24.64 49.30 -52.93
N GLU A 483 -25.12 48.06 -52.86
CA GLU A 483 -26.01 47.55 -51.80
C GLU A 483 -25.25 46.51 -50.96
N ASP A 484 -25.93 45.89 -49.97
CA ASP A 484 -25.28 45.19 -48.85
C ASP A 484 -24.19 44.17 -49.21
N ASN A 485 -24.22 43.56 -50.39
CA ASN A 485 -23.12 42.76 -50.99
C ASN A 485 -23.21 42.68 -52.53
N VAL A 486 -23.88 43.63 -53.18
CA VAL A 486 -24.20 43.55 -54.62
C VAL A 486 -24.03 44.91 -55.31
N VAL A 487 -23.43 44.90 -56.50
CA VAL A 487 -23.36 46.05 -57.39
C VAL A 487 -24.53 46.01 -58.37
N ILE A 488 -25.42 47.00 -58.33
CA ILE A 488 -26.55 47.10 -59.25
C ILE A 488 -26.25 48.13 -60.33
N ILE A 489 -26.19 47.69 -61.60
CA ILE A 489 -26.01 48.57 -62.76
C ILE A 489 -27.37 48.82 -63.41
N THR A 490 -27.71 50.08 -63.67
CA THR A 490 -28.99 50.55 -64.25
C THR A 490 -28.72 51.59 -65.34
N PRO A 491 -29.52 51.70 -66.41
CA PRO A 491 -29.47 52.84 -67.32
C PRO A 491 -29.62 54.20 -66.61
N ALA A 492 -28.87 55.21 -67.07
CA ALA A 492 -28.87 56.55 -66.49
C ALA A 492 -30.25 57.24 -66.54
N ASN A 493 -31.06 56.94 -67.56
CA ASN A 493 -32.36 57.56 -67.82
C ASN A 493 -33.51 57.11 -66.90
N VAL A 494 -33.28 56.14 -66.01
CA VAL A 494 -34.33 55.62 -65.11
C VAL A 494 -34.01 56.04 -63.68
N VAL A 495 -34.91 56.79 -63.03
CA VAL A 495 -34.78 57.08 -61.59
C VAL A 495 -34.93 55.77 -60.82
N THR A 496 -33.89 55.40 -60.06
CA THR A 496 -33.86 54.13 -59.32
C THR A 496 -34.01 54.36 -57.82
N GLY A 497 -34.90 53.59 -57.23
CA GLY A 497 -35.27 53.68 -55.82
C GLY A 497 -36.77 53.94 -55.67
N ARG A 498 -37.31 53.60 -54.50
CA ARG A 498 -38.68 53.95 -54.15
C ARG A 498 -38.73 55.46 -53.97
N VAL A 499 -39.44 56.18 -54.83
CA VAL A 499 -39.79 57.58 -54.56
C VAL A 499 -40.72 57.56 -53.35
N VAL A 500 -40.20 57.92 -52.18
CA VAL A 500 -40.98 57.97 -50.95
C VAL A 500 -41.37 59.43 -50.73
N THR A 501 -42.64 59.73 -50.93
CA THR A 501 -43.24 60.98 -50.46
C THR A 501 -43.28 60.91 -48.93
N ARG A 502 -42.41 61.66 -48.26
CA ARG A 502 -42.46 61.81 -46.79
C ARG A 502 -43.36 63.00 -46.47
N LEU A 503 -44.47 62.76 -45.77
CA LEU A 503 -45.29 63.83 -45.21
C LEU A 503 -44.81 64.09 -43.78
N TYR A 504 -44.43 65.34 -43.51
CA TYR A 504 -44.08 65.79 -42.18
C TYR A 504 -45.30 66.51 -41.58
N PRO A 505 -45.82 66.07 -40.42
CA PRO A 505 -46.85 66.83 -39.74
C PRO A 505 -46.24 68.15 -39.25
N VAL A 506 -46.74 69.26 -39.77
CA VAL A 506 -46.39 70.62 -39.31
C VAL A 506 -47.48 71.11 -38.35
N GLN A 507 -47.08 71.78 -37.26
CA GLN A 507 -48.04 72.44 -36.38
C GLN A 507 -48.74 73.57 -37.14
N PRO A 508 -50.03 73.86 -36.88
CA PRO A 508 -50.78 74.89 -37.60
C PRO A 508 -50.18 76.30 -37.48
N SER A 509 -49.32 76.54 -36.48
CA SER A 509 -48.56 77.78 -36.27
C SER A 509 -47.29 77.91 -37.13
N PHE A 510 -46.93 76.92 -37.95
CA PHE A 510 -45.74 76.98 -38.82
C PHE A 510 -45.80 78.11 -39.86
N LEU A 511 -46.99 78.40 -40.38
CA LEU A 511 -47.16 79.49 -41.35
C LEU A 511 -46.95 80.87 -40.72
N ASP A 512 -47.34 81.05 -39.46
CA ASP A 512 -47.16 82.33 -38.75
C ASP A 512 -45.68 82.62 -38.50
N VAL A 513 -44.88 81.60 -38.19
CA VAL A 513 -43.42 81.72 -37.96
C VAL A 513 -42.64 82.03 -39.25
N ILE A 514 -43.15 81.65 -40.43
CA ILE A 514 -42.54 82.00 -41.72
C ILE A 514 -42.85 83.44 -42.10
N VAL A 515 -44.07 83.92 -41.82
CA VAL A 515 -44.50 85.28 -42.16
C VAL A 515 -43.88 86.33 -41.23
N GLU A 516 -43.58 86.01 -39.97
CA GLU A 516 -42.86 86.93 -39.07
C GLU A 516 -41.36 87.05 -39.36
N ARG A 517 -40.80 86.25 -40.27
CA ARG A 517 -39.37 86.21 -40.58
C ARG A 517 -38.99 86.67 -42.00
N GLU A 518 -39.91 87.30 -42.72
CA GLU A 518 -39.59 88.11 -43.91
C GLU A 518 -39.44 89.60 -43.57
#